data_AF-A0A1W9JUY0-F1
#
_entry.id   AF-A0A1W9JUY0-F1
#
_cell.length_a   1.000
_cell.length_b   1.000
_cell.length_c   1.000
_cell.angle_alpha   90.00
_cell.angle_beta   90.00
_cell.angle_gamma   90.00
#
_symmetry.space_group_name_H-M   'P 1'
#
loop_
_entity.id
_entity.type
_entity.pdbx_description
1 polymer ?
#
loop_
_entity_poly.entity_id
_entity_poly.type
_entity_poly.pdbx_seq_one_letter_code
_entity_poly.pdbx_strand_id
1 'polypeptide(L)'
;MAEPAYAKKMYRWVDENGNVYFSDQVPPDQVKHKRETLSEKARVLDVLEKAKTAEQIAQQKRLDALRKEQEKIIAKQNANDKVLLSTFRSVEDMNKALNNKMASLDAGQKVIEGNIERIQQQLQQQQQQAANLERGGSKIPPKLLADIAASKQQIDAGKQELLRHQQDRQTTEKEFKADIARFQFLTQPNNEGKPNNGESLAASNARNELGLFVCEDPAQCKKAWIIAAEFVAAHSTTGQDVESEKLIMRAAPQKDDDLSLSVSLLEHNNTLQIFLDIRCRQSSIGNELCSGAKAQSIRQAFAPFIQSSLAAQQ
;
A
#
# COMPACT_ATOMS: atom_id res chain seq x y z
N MET A 1 65.37 -17.86 20.67
CA MET A 1 64.13 -17.91 19.86
C MET A 1 63.05 -17.26 20.70
N ALA A 2 62.50 -16.12 20.26
CA ALA A 2 61.46 -15.40 21.00
C ALA A 2 60.09 -15.90 20.54
N GLU A 3 59.26 -16.34 21.47
CA GLU A 3 57.86 -16.71 21.22
C GLU A 3 57.04 -15.45 20.86
N PRO A 4 56.12 -15.52 19.89
CA PRO A 4 55.26 -14.40 19.58
C PRO A 4 54.29 -14.14 20.74
N ALA A 5 54.32 -12.92 21.30
CA ALA A 5 53.34 -12.47 22.27
C ALA A 5 51.95 -12.46 21.61
N TYR A 6 51.10 -13.42 21.95
CA TYR A 6 49.69 -13.41 21.60
C TYR A 6 49.03 -12.24 22.35
N ALA A 7 48.68 -11.17 21.64
CA ALA A 7 47.91 -10.06 22.17
C ALA A 7 46.60 -10.59 22.77
N LYS A 8 46.49 -10.51 24.10
CA LYS A 8 45.42 -11.17 24.87
C LYS A 8 44.14 -10.32 24.76
N LYS A 9 43.18 -10.76 23.95
CA LYS A 9 41.85 -10.11 23.85
C LYS A 9 41.12 -10.28 25.18
N MET A 10 40.68 -9.17 25.78
CA MET A 10 39.95 -9.18 27.04
C MET A 10 38.48 -8.88 26.80
N TYR A 11 37.59 -9.59 27.47
CA TYR A 11 36.14 -9.45 27.32
C TYR A 11 35.51 -8.92 28.60
N ARG A 12 34.56 -7.99 28.46
CA ARG A 12 33.73 -7.47 29.54
C ARG A 12 32.28 -7.79 29.27
N TRP A 13 31.55 -8.33 30.25
CA TRP A 13 30.10 -8.52 30.15
C TRP A 13 29.43 -8.27 31.51
N VAL A 14 28.12 -8.11 31.49
CA VAL A 14 27.30 -7.89 32.69
C VAL A 14 26.27 -9.02 32.80
N ASP A 15 26.20 -9.69 33.95
CA ASP A 15 25.25 -10.77 34.22
C ASP A 15 23.83 -10.23 34.55
N GLU A 16 22.89 -11.13 34.82
CA GLU A 16 21.50 -10.79 35.18
C GLU A 16 21.37 -10.08 36.53
N ASN A 17 22.39 -10.17 37.39
CA ASN A 17 22.44 -9.57 38.71
C ASN A 17 23.16 -8.20 38.72
N GLY A 18 23.62 -7.72 37.55
CA GLY A 18 24.34 -6.47 37.42
C GLY A 18 25.84 -6.54 37.74
N ASN A 19 26.39 -7.74 37.92
CA ASN A 19 27.82 -7.93 38.16
C ASN A 19 28.61 -7.84 36.85
N VAL A 20 29.68 -7.06 36.87
CA VAL A 20 30.57 -6.86 35.73
C VAL A 20 31.72 -7.87 35.80
N TYR A 21 31.86 -8.69 34.77
CA TYR A 21 32.92 -9.68 34.65
C TYR A 21 33.93 -9.27 33.59
N PHE A 22 35.21 -9.53 33.85
CA PHE A 22 36.31 -9.37 32.92
C PHE A 22 37.05 -10.70 32.77
N SER A 23 37.15 -11.23 31.56
CA SER A 23 37.89 -12.47 31.33
C SER A 23 38.48 -12.53 29.92
N ASP A 24 39.55 -13.28 29.76
CA ASP A 24 40.16 -13.66 28.48
C ASP A 24 39.36 -14.75 27.76
N GLN A 25 38.49 -15.49 28.46
CA GLN A 25 37.60 -16.50 27.91
C GLN A 25 36.18 -16.34 28.46
N VAL A 26 35.18 -16.29 27.56
CA VAL A 26 33.78 -16.20 27.98
C VAL A 26 33.21 -17.61 28.18
N PRO A 27 32.69 -17.94 29.37
CA PRO A 27 32.00 -19.21 29.60
C PRO A 27 30.80 -19.39 28.65
N PRO A 28 30.50 -20.62 28.18
CA PRO A 28 29.39 -20.88 27.25
C PRO A 28 28.03 -20.33 27.73
N ASP A 29 27.83 -20.33 29.03
CA ASP A 29 26.60 -19.92 29.72
C ASP A 29 26.37 -18.39 29.62
N GLN A 30 27.46 -17.63 29.45
CA GLN A 30 27.47 -16.16 29.46
C GLN A 30 27.43 -15.55 28.05
N VAL A 31 27.44 -16.39 27.00
CA VAL A 31 27.37 -15.98 25.59
C VAL A 31 26.10 -15.18 25.26
N LYS A 32 25.05 -15.31 26.08
CA LYS A 32 23.76 -14.64 25.88
C LYS A 32 23.76 -13.17 26.27
N HIS A 33 24.78 -12.67 26.97
CA HIS A 33 24.84 -11.28 27.47
C HIS A 33 25.54 -10.32 26.49
N LYS A 34 25.26 -9.02 26.64
CA LYS A 34 26.01 -7.97 25.95
C LYS A 34 27.48 -8.05 26.36
N ARG A 35 28.39 -8.11 25.38
CA ARG A 35 29.83 -8.24 25.59
C ARG A 35 30.60 -7.15 24.89
N GLU A 36 31.57 -6.57 25.57
CA GLU A 36 32.53 -5.64 25.01
C GLU A 36 33.88 -6.34 24.92
N THR A 37 34.50 -6.35 23.74
CA THR A 37 35.90 -6.72 23.56
C THR A 37 36.76 -5.50 23.85
N LEU A 38 37.76 -5.64 24.70
CA LEU A 38 38.68 -4.59 25.14
C LEU A 38 40.07 -4.81 24.54
N SER A 39 40.77 -3.72 24.24
CA SER A 39 42.19 -3.71 23.87
C SER A 39 43.09 -3.85 25.12
N GLU A 40 44.38 -4.07 24.91
CA GLU A 40 45.39 -4.12 25.99
C GLU A 40 45.40 -2.87 26.89
N LYS A 41 44.88 -1.73 26.40
CA LYS A 41 44.75 -0.47 27.15
C LYS A 41 43.33 -0.24 27.69
N ALA A 42 42.55 -1.30 27.86
CA ALA A 42 41.15 -1.27 28.32
C ALA A 42 40.22 -0.36 27.49
N ARG A 43 40.52 -0.16 26.19
CA ARG A 43 39.62 0.55 25.26
C ARG A 43 38.68 -0.44 24.60
N VAL A 44 37.40 -0.14 24.53
CA VAL A 44 36.40 -0.96 23.82
C VAL A 44 36.75 -1.01 22.33
N LEU A 45 37.05 -2.20 21.83
CA LEU A 45 37.35 -2.51 20.44
C LEU A 45 36.09 -2.93 19.67
N ASP A 46 35.18 -3.65 20.32
CA ASP A 46 33.98 -4.21 19.68
C ASP A 46 32.89 -4.49 20.73
N VAL A 47 31.61 -4.31 20.39
CA VAL A 47 30.47 -4.55 21.28
C VAL A 47 29.53 -5.55 20.63
N LEU A 48 29.50 -6.77 21.15
CA LEU A 48 28.54 -7.80 20.79
C LEU A 48 27.28 -7.61 21.64
N GLU A 49 26.22 -7.09 21.02
CA GLU A 49 24.91 -6.91 21.65
C GLU A 49 24.28 -8.24 22.08
N LYS A 50 23.39 -8.19 23.08
CA LYS A 50 22.66 -9.36 23.64
C LYS A 50 21.97 -10.14 22.51
N ALA A 51 21.95 -11.48 22.60
CA ALA A 51 21.16 -12.31 21.69
C ALA A 51 19.67 -11.88 21.75
N LYS A 52 19.07 -11.56 20.60
CA LYS A 52 17.66 -11.14 20.51
C LYS A 52 16.75 -12.21 21.11
N THR A 53 15.73 -11.80 21.87
CA THR A 53 14.72 -12.72 22.39
C THR A 53 13.88 -13.30 21.24
N ALA A 54 13.23 -14.46 21.45
CA ALA A 54 12.36 -15.07 20.44
C ALA A 54 11.26 -14.10 19.97
N GLU A 55 10.74 -13.27 20.89
CA GLU A 55 9.75 -12.23 20.59
C GLU A 55 10.33 -11.11 19.71
N GLN A 56 11.53 -10.61 20.01
CA GLN A 56 12.20 -9.60 19.18
C GLN A 56 12.53 -10.12 17.78
N ILE A 57 12.88 -11.40 17.66
CA ILE A 57 13.10 -12.06 16.36
C ILE A 57 11.79 -12.15 15.58
N ALA A 58 10.68 -12.51 16.24
CA ALA A 58 9.36 -12.57 15.60
C ALA A 58 8.88 -11.19 15.13
N GLN A 59 9.04 -10.15 15.96
CA GLN A 59 8.72 -8.77 15.62
C GLN A 59 9.56 -8.27 14.44
N GLN A 60 10.87 -8.50 14.45
CA GLN A 60 11.73 -8.11 13.33
C GLN A 60 11.30 -8.79 12.03
N LYS A 61 11.03 -10.11 12.06
CA LYS A 61 10.56 -10.84 10.88
C LYS A 61 9.25 -10.27 10.34
N ARG A 62 8.33 -9.87 11.22
CA ARG A 62 7.06 -9.25 10.81
C ARG A 62 7.28 -7.87 10.19
N LEU A 63 8.11 -7.03 10.78
CA LEU A 63 8.47 -5.73 10.22
C LEU A 63 9.14 -5.86 8.84
N ASP A 64 10.05 -6.81 8.67
CA ASP A 64 10.71 -7.05 7.39
C ASP A 64 9.73 -7.57 6.32
N ALA A 65 8.75 -8.39 6.71
CA ALA A 65 7.68 -8.82 5.82
C ALA A 65 6.78 -7.64 5.37
N LEU A 66 6.42 -6.74 6.29
CA LEU A 66 5.63 -5.54 5.99
C LEU A 66 6.38 -4.59 5.05
N ARG A 67 7.67 -4.33 5.32
CA ARG A 67 8.54 -3.54 4.43
C ARG A 67 8.62 -4.15 3.04
N LYS A 68 8.83 -5.47 2.95
CA LYS A 68 8.88 -6.16 1.66
C LYS A 68 7.58 -6.04 0.87
N GLU A 69 6.43 -6.07 1.53
CA GLU A 69 5.15 -5.90 0.85
C GLU A 69 4.96 -4.45 0.36
N GLN A 70 5.32 -3.47 1.19
CA GLN A 70 5.34 -2.07 0.78
C GLN A 70 6.32 -1.80 -0.37
N GLU A 71 7.51 -2.40 -0.35
CA GLU A 71 8.49 -2.31 -1.44
C GLU A 71 7.91 -2.82 -2.77
N LYS A 72 7.10 -3.89 -2.76
CA LYS A 72 6.41 -4.36 -3.96
C LYS A 72 5.39 -3.33 -4.47
N ILE A 73 4.64 -2.69 -3.56
CA ILE A 73 3.67 -1.65 -3.93
C ILE A 73 4.39 -0.45 -4.57
N ILE A 74 5.48 0.00 -3.96
CA ILE A 74 6.32 1.09 -4.48
C ILE A 74 6.93 0.70 -5.84
N ALA A 75 7.47 -0.52 -5.97
CA ALA A 75 8.04 -1.01 -7.22
C ALA A 75 6.99 -1.07 -8.34
N LYS A 76 5.77 -1.51 -8.03
CA LYS A 76 4.64 -1.50 -8.97
C LYS A 76 4.29 -0.08 -9.39
N GLN A 77 4.22 0.87 -8.45
CA GLN A 77 3.97 2.27 -8.77
C GLN A 77 5.04 2.85 -9.70
N ASN A 78 6.32 2.62 -9.40
CA ASN A 78 7.43 3.10 -10.23
C ASN A 78 7.41 2.46 -11.64
N ALA A 79 7.05 1.18 -11.73
CA ALA A 79 6.88 0.51 -13.02
C ALA A 79 5.74 1.13 -13.82
N ASN A 80 4.60 1.41 -13.18
CA ASN A 80 3.46 2.09 -13.81
C ASN A 80 3.84 3.49 -14.28
N ASP A 81 4.52 4.28 -13.45
CA ASP A 81 4.98 5.63 -13.80
C ASP A 81 5.94 5.60 -15.01
N LYS A 82 6.85 4.61 -15.06
CA LYS A 82 7.74 4.42 -16.20
C LYS A 82 6.97 4.08 -17.47
N VAL A 83 5.98 3.19 -17.39
CA VAL A 83 5.11 2.87 -18.52
C VAL A 83 4.37 4.12 -18.98
N LEU A 84 3.77 4.86 -18.04
CA LEU A 84 3.01 6.08 -18.30
C LEU A 84 3.84 7.13 -19.05
N LEU A 85 5.03 7.46 -18.52
CA LEU A 85 5.97 8.43 -19.11
C LEU A 85 6.55 7.97 -20.46
N SER A 86 6.67 6.65 -20.67
CA SER A 86 7.17 6.10 -21.95
C SER A 86 6.09 5.99 -23.03
N THR A 87 4.83 5.84 -22.62
CA THR A 87 3.68 5.62 -23.51
C THR A 87 3.13 6.95 -24.03
N PHE A 88 3.08 7.97 -23.16
CA PHE A 88 2.48 9.26 -23.49
C PHE A 88 3.52 10.37 -23.46
N ARG A 89 3.44 11.26 -24.45
CA ARG A 89 4.35 12.42 -24.56
C ARG A 89 3.75 13.69 -23.98
N SER A 90 2.42 13.74 -23.89
CA SER A 90 1.68 14.89 -23.39
C SER A 90 0.33 14.49 -22.82
N VAL A 91 -0.25 15.35 -21.99
CA VAL A 91 -1.64 15.21 -21.50
C VAL A 91 -2.64 15.18 -22.65
N GLU A 92 -2.37 15.91 -23.72
CA GLU A 92 -3.22 15.94 -24.92
C GLU A 92 -3.28 14.56 -25.60
N ASP A 93 -2.15 13.85 -25.66
CA ASP A 93 -2.10 12.48 -26.22
C ASP A 93 -2.90 11.50 -25.34
N MET A 94 -2.84 11.67 -24.02
CA MET A 94 -3.63 10.87 -23.07
C MET A 94 -5.12 11.13 -23.21
N ASN A 95 -5.54 12.40 -23.34
CA ASN A 95 -6.94 12.77 -23.57
C ASN A 95 -7.46 12.19 -24.89
N LYS A 96 -6.64 12.20 -25.96
CA LYS A 96 -6.98 11.56 -27.23
C LYS A 96 -7.12 10.05 -27.08
N ALA A 97 -6.21 9.40 -26.36
CA ALA A 97 -6.30 7.97 -26.07
C ALA A 97 -7.56 7.62 -25.27
N LEU A 98 -7.90 8.43 -24.26
CA LEU A 98 -9.15 8.31 -23.50
C LEU A 98 -10.36 8.44 -24.43
N ASN A 99 -10.42 9.50 -25.24
CA ASN A 99 -11.55 9.73 -26.16
C ASN A 99 -11.73 8.56 -27.15
N ASN A 100 -10.62 8.06 -27.72
CA ASN A 100 -10.66 6.90 -28.61
C ASN A 100 -11.15 5.63 -27.89
N LYS A 101 -10.70 5.41 -26.65
CA LYS A 101 -11.13 4.28 -25.83
C LYS A 101 -12.61 4.38 -25.47
N MET A 102 -13.10 5.57 -25.09
CA MET A 102 -14.53 5.82 -24.82
C MET A 102 -15.36 5.60 -26.08
N ALA A 103 -14.94 6.12 -27.23
CA ALA A 103 -15.64 5.90 -28.50
C ALA A 103 -15.72 4.41 -28.87
N SER A 104 -14.65 3.63 -28.61
CA SER A 104 -14.66 2.18 -28.83
C SER A 104 -15.63 1.44 -27.89
N LEU A 105 -15.72 1.85 -26.63
CA LEU A 105 -16.67 1.27 -25.68
C LEU A 105 -18.12 1.64 -26.03
N ASP A 106 -18.36 2.90 -26.40
CA ASP A 106 -19.66 3.38 -26.85
C ASP A 106 -20.13 2.67 -28.14
N ALA A 107 -19.21 2.35 -29.05
CA ALA A 107 -19.51 1.54 -30.23
C ALA A 107 -19.91 0.10 -29.84
N GLY A 108 -19.20 -0.52 -28.90
CA GLY A 108 -19.57 -1.83 -28.36
C GLY A 108 -20.96 -1.83 -27.69
N GLN A 109 -21.24 -0.79 -26.91
CA GLN A 109 -22.56 -0.58 -26.29
C GLN A 109 -23.68 -0.54 -27.34
N LYS A 110 -23.52 0.25 -28.40
CA LYS A 110 -24.51 0.35 -29.49
C LYS A 110 -24.77 -0.98 -30.19
N VAL A 111 -23.74 -1.82 -30.34
CA VAL A 111 -23.90 -3.16 -30.93
C VAL A 111 -24.75 -4.05 -30.02
N ILE A 112 -24.54 -4.00 -28.70
CA ILE A 112 -25.33 -4.77 -27.73
C ILE A 112 -26.78 -4.28 -27.73
N GLU A 113 -26.99 -2.96 -27.69
CA GLU A 113 -28.31 -2.34 -27.75
C GLU A 113 -29.07 -2.74 -29.02
N GLY A 114 -28.44 -2.63 -30.20
CA GLY A 114 -29.05 -3.05 -31.46
C GLY A 114 -29.37 -4.54 -31.52
N ASN A 115 -28.55 -5.40 -30.89
CA ASN A 115 -28.85 -6.83 -30.77
C ASN A 115 -30.07 -7.08 -29.86
N ILE A 116 -30.17 -6.39 -28.73
CA ILE A 116 -31.32 -6.47 -27.83
C ILE A 116 -32.59 -6.04 -28.57
N GLU A 117 -32.57 -4.90 -29.26
CA GLU A 117 -33.71 -4.38 -30.02
C GLU A 117 -34.17 -5.38 -31.09
N ARG A 118 -33.23 -5.97 -31.85
CA ARG A 118 -33.55 -7.00 -32.84
C ARG A 118 -34.25 -8.21 -32.22
N ILE A 119 -33.78 -8.68 -31.07
CA ILE A 119 -34.37 -9.84 -30.38
C ILE A 119 -35.72 -9.46 -29.75
N GLN A 120 -35.90 -8.22 -29.28
CA GLN A 120 -37.19 -7.71 -28.81
C GLN A 120 -38.24 -7.68 -29.92
N GLN A 121 -37.88 -7.23 -31.12
CA GLN A 121 -38.77 -7.29 -32.29
C GLN A 121 -39.14 -8.74 -32.65
N GLN A 122 -38.17 -9.66 -32.61
CA GLN A 122 -38.42 -11.08 -32.81
C GLN A 122 -39.39 -11.66 -31.76
N LEU A 123 -39.17 -11.33 -30.49
CA LEU A 123 -40.04 -11.75 -29.39
C LEU A 123 -41.47 -11.22 -29.58
N GLN A 124 -41.63 -9.96 -29.98
CA GLN A 124 -42.93 -9.37 -30.26
C GLN A 124 -43.66 -10.11 -31.38
N GLN A 125 -42.97 -10.47 -32.47
CA GLN A 125 -43.56 -11.25 -33.57
C GLN A 125 -43.99 -12.65 -33.11
N GLN A 126 -43.14 -13.34 -32.34
CA GLN A 126 -43.45 -14.66 -31.79
C GLN A 126 -44.66 -14.61 -30.84
N GLN A 127 -44.72 -13.59 -29.98
CA GLN A 127 -45.86 -13.37 -29.08
C GLN A 127 -47.15 -13.06 -29.85
N GLN A 128 -47.08 -12.24 -30.90
CA GLN A 128 -48.24 -11.95 -31.75
C GLN A 128 -48.75 -13.21 -32.45
N GLN A 129 -47.85 -14.08 -32.93
CA GLN A 129 -48.22 -15.36 -33.51
C GLN A 129 -48.91 -16.28 -32.49
N ALA A 130 -48.37 -16.38 -31.27
CA ALA A 130 -48.97 -17.16 -30.19
C ALA A 130 -50.38 -16.64 -29.83
N ALA A 131 -50.53 -15.32 -29.68
CA ALA A 131 -51.81 -14.69 -29.38
C ALA A 131 -52.86 -14.90 -30.50
N ASN A 132 -52.44 -14.92 -31.77
CA ASN A 132 -53.35 -15.22 -32.88
C ASN A 132 -53.85 -16.68 -32.85
N LEU A 133 -52.98 -17.64 -32.51
CA LEU A 133 -53.35 -19.04 -32.38
C LEU A 133 -54.33 -19.27 -31.22
N GLU A 134 -54.07 -18.66 -30.06
CA GLU A 134 -54.97 -18.72 -28.91
C GLU A 134 -56.35 -18.13 -29.22
N ARG A 135 -56.41 -16.95 -29.86
CA ARG A 135 -57.67 -16.34 -30.29
C ARG A 135 -58.42 -17.19 -31.32
N GLY A 136 -57.70 -17.94 -32.15
CA GLY A 136 -58.27 -18.90 -33.09
C GLY A 136 -58.67 -20.24 -32.45
N GLY A 137 -58.57 -20.39 -31.12
CA GLY A 137 -58.90 -21.63 -30.40
C GLY A 137 -57.92 -22.78 -30.61
N SER A 138 -56.74 -22.51 -31.19
CA SER A 138 -55.72 -23.51 -31.50
C SER A 138 -54.66 -23.59 -30.39
N LYS A 139 -54.14 -24.79 -30.12
CA LYS A 139 -53.04 -24.98 -29.16
C LYS A 139 -51.74 -24.39 -29.71
N ILE A 140 -51.01 -23.63 -28.89
CA ILE A 140 -49.69 -23.09 -29.27
C ILE A 140 -48.68 -24.24 -29.45
N PRO A 141 -47.95 -24.29 -30.58
CA PRO A 141 -46.88 -25.27 -30.78
C PRO A 141 -45.79 -25.17 -29.70
N PRO A 142 -45.30 -26.30 -29.14
CA PRO A 142 -44.24 -26.29 -28.12
C PRO A 142 -42.96 -25.57 -28.56
N LYS A 143 -42.63 -25.64 -29.86
CA LYS A 143 -41.49 -24.93 -30.44
C LYS A 143 -41.62 -23.40 -30.29
N LEU A 144 -42.81 -22.84 -30.54
CA LEU A 144 -43.03 -21.40 -30.42
C LEU A 144 -42.89 -20.92 -28.97
N LEU A 145 -43.35 -21.72 -28.00
CA LEU A 145 -43.15 -21.42 -26.57
C LEU A 145 -41.65 -21.46 -26.20
N ALA A 146 -40.91 -22.44 -26.71
CA ALA A 146 -39.47 -22.54 -26.51
C ALA A 146 -38.72 -21.36 -27.14
N ASP A 147 -39.10 -20.95 -28.36
CA ASP A 147 -38.51 -19.81 -29.05
C ASP A 147 -38.76 -18.50 -28.29
N ILE A 148 -39.97 -18.28 -27.77
CA ILE A 148 -40.32 -17.14 -26.90
C ILE A 148 -39.45 -17.12 -25.63
N ALA A 149 -39.31 -18.28 -24.97
CA ALA A 149 -38.49 -18.39 -23.77
C ALA A 149 -37.01 -18.11 -24.06
N ALA A 150 -36.48 -18.64 -25.17
CA ALA A 150 -35.11 -18.38 -25.61
C ALA A 150 -34.87 -16.90 -25.93
N SER A 151 -35.77 -16.24 -26.66
CA SER A 151 -35.65 -14.81 -26.96
C SER A 151 -35.68 -13.95 -25.69
N LYS A 152 -36.51 -14.28 -24.70
CA LYS A 152 -36.49 -13.60 -23.38
C LYS A 152 -35.13 -13.76 -22.68
N GLN A 153 -34.61 -14.99 -22.61
CA GLN A 153 -33.31 -15.26 -22.00
C GLN A 153 -32.17 -14.51 -22.70
N GLN A 154 -32.20 -14.44 -24.03
CA GLN A 154 -31.19 -13.70 -24.79
C GLN A 154 -31.27 -12.18 -24.53
N ILE A 155 -32.47 -11.62 -24.40
CA ILE A 155 -32.65 -10.21 -24.01
C ILE A 155 -32.06 -9.95 -22.62
N ASP A 156 -32.35 -10.82 -21.65
CA ASP A 156 -31.84 -10.66 -20.30
C ASP A 156 -30.31 -10.80 -20.24
N ALA A 157 -29.74 -11.75 -20.98
CA ALA A 157 -28.28 -11.87 -21.14
C ALA A 157 -27.67 -10.60 -21.78
N GLY A 158 -28.30 -10.06 -22.83
CA GLY A 158 -27.86 -8.81 -23.46
C GLY A 158 -27.90 -7.62 -22.49
N LYS A 159 -28.93 -7.53 -21.64
CA LYS A 159 -29.02 -6.48 -20.62
C LYS A 159 -27.93 -6.60 -19.55
N GLN A 160 -27.60 -7.81 -19.11
CA GLN A 160 -26.50 -8.02 -18.16
C GLN A 160 -25.15 -7.62 -18.78
N GLU A 161 -24.95 -7.98 -20.05
CA GLU A 161 -23.76 -7.57 -20.80
C GLU A 161 -23.68 -6.04 -20.98
N LEU A 162 -24.82 -5.38 -21.21
CA LEU A 162 -24.91 -3.92 -21.27
C LEU A 162 -24.48 -3.27 -19.95
N LEU A 163 -24.94 -3.78 -18.81
CA LEU A 163 -24.55 -3.28 -17.48
C LEU A 163 -23.05 -3.45 -17.24
N ARG A 164 -22.49 -4.61 -17.61
CA ARG A 164 -21.04 -4.86 -17.53
C ARG A 164 -20.24 -3.87 -18.38
N HIS A 165 -20.68 -3.63 -19.62
CA HIS A 165 -20.07 -2.64 -20.51
C HIS A 165 -20.10 -1.22 -19.95
N GLN A 166 -21.20 -0.82 -19.31
CA GLN A 166 -21.31 0.48 -18.66
C GLN A 166 -20.37 0.61 -17.45
N GLN A 167 -20.23 -0.45 -16.65
CA GLN A 167 -19.28 -0.49 -15.55
C GLN A 167 -17.82 -0.44 -16.04
N ASP A 168 -17.49 -1.17 -17.11
CA ASP A 168 -16.17 -1.16 -17.74
C ASP A 168 -15.83 0.25 -18.25
N ARG A 169 -16.80 0.97 -18.83
CA ARG A 169 -16.65 2.36 -19.26
C ARG A 169 -16.34 3.30 -18.10
N GLN A 170 -17.12 3.24 -17.02
CA GLN A 170 -16.89 4.07 -15.83
C GLN A 170 -15.53 3.78 -15.18
N THR A 171 -15.17 2.50 -15.08
CA THR A 171 -13.89 2.07 -14.50
C THR A 171 -12.72 2.57 -15.34
N THR A 172 -12.78 2.35 -16.65
CA THR A 172 -11.75 2.83 -17.60
C THR A 172 -11.60 4.35 -17.54
N GLU A 173 -12.72 5.10 -17.47
CA GLU A 173 -12.68 6.55 -17.37
C GLU A 173 -12.04 7.03 -16.06
N LYS A 174 -12.35 6.37 -14.92
CA LYS A 174 -11.74 6.67 -13.62
C LYS A 174 -10.23 6.41 -13.66
N GLU A 175 -9.80 5.27 -14.21
CA GLU A 175 -8.38 4.90 -14.32
C GLU A 175 -7.60 5.89 -15.19
N PHE A 176 -8.11 6.22 -16.38
CA PHE A 176 -7.46 7.21 -17.25
C PHE A 176 -7.34 8.58 -16.61
N LYS A 177 -8.36 9.04 -15.87
CA LYS A 177 -8.29 10.32 -15.15
C LYS A 177 -7.22 10.32 -14.06
N ALA A 178 -7.10 9.21 -13.33
CA ALA A 178 -6.04 9.05 -12.33
C ALA A 178 -4.64 9.05 -12.99
N ASP A 179 -4.50 8.35 -14.11
CA ASP A 179 -3.26 8.33 -14.90
C ASP A 179 -2.91 9.71 -15.45
N ILE A 180 -3.87 10.48 -15.96
CA ILE A 180 -3.66 11.86 -16.42
C ILE A 180 -3.16 12.74 -15.28
N ALA A 181 -3.80 12.68 -14.11
CA ALA A 181 -3.38 13.43 -12.93
C ALA A 181 -1.96 13.03 -12.49
N ARG A 182 -1.63 11.73 -12.51
CA ARG A 182 -0.29 11.23 -12.21
C ARG A 182 0.74 11.72 -13.24
N PHE A 183 0.42 11.68 -14.53
CA PHE A 183 1.32 12.17 -15.57
C PHE A 183 1.59 13.67 -15.43
N GLN A 184 0.55 14.47 -15.16
CA GLN A 184 0.69 15.90 -14.88
C GLN A 184 1.62 16.13 -13.68
N PHE A 185 1.41 15.38 -12.61
CA PHE A 185 2.25 15.47 -11.42
C PHE A 185 3.72 15.13 -11.74
N LEU A 186 3.98 14.07 -12.49
CA LEU A 186 5.33 13.62 -12.86
C LEU A 186 6.05 14.55 -13.85
N THR A 187 5.32 15.35 -14.63
CA THR A 187 5.87 16.21 -15.69
C THR A 187 5.92 17.69 -15.33
N GLN A 188 5.29 18.10 -14.22
CA GLN A 188 5.39 19.46 -13.73
C GLN A 188 6.76 19.72 -13.07
N PRO A 189 7.42 20.86 -13.34
CA PRO A 189 8.57 21.28 -12.55
C PRO A 189 8.09 21.62 -11.13
N ASN A 190 8.59 20.85 -10.15
CA ASN A 190 8.20 20.85 -8.73
C ASN A 190 7.87 22.25 -8.17
N ASN A 191 6.65 22.42 -7.65
CA ASN A 191 6.32 23.51 -6.73
C ASN A 191 6.02 22.92 -5.35
N GLU A 192 6.89 23.25 -4.39
CA GLU A 192 6.78 22.86 -2.99
C GLU A 192 5.63 23.58 -2.29
N GLY A 193 4.97 22.89 -1.35
CA GLY A 193 3.98 23.48 -0.44
C GLY A 193 3.98 22.80 0.93
N LYS A 194 4.41 23.55 1.94
CA LYS A 194 4.27 23.33 3.40
C LYS A 194 2.90 23.91 3.87
N PRO A 195 2.28 23.46 4.98
CA PRO A 195 2.67 23.98 6.30
C PRO A 195 2.55 23.05 7.54
N ASN A 196 3.27 23.55 8.55
CA ASN A 196 3.49 23.30 9.98
C ASN A 196 2.34 23.01 11.01
N ASN A 197 2.79 22.37 12.11
CA ASN A 197 2.55 22.57 13.56
C ASN A 197 1.47 21.77 14.35
N GLY A 198 1.96 21.07 15.40
CA GLY A 198 1.46 21.22 16.78
C GLY A 198 0.99 19.97 17.55
N GLU A 199 1.83 19.49 18.50
CA GLU A 199 1.54 18.89 19.85
C GLU A 199 0.49 17.76 20.00
N SER A 200 0.44 16.86 21.00
CA SER A 200 1.31 16.30 22.06
C SER A 200 0.44 15.25 22.81
N LEU A 201 1.09 14.28 23.47
CA LEU A 201 0.64 13.46 24.62
C LEU A 201 -0.29 12.23 24.47
N ALA A 202 0.31 11.12 24.92
CA ALA A 202 -0.15 10.18 25.95
C ALA A 202 -1.09 8.99 25.60
N ALA A 203 -0.47 7.82 25.76
CA ALA A 203 -1.00 6.58 26.36
C ALA A 203 -2.25 5.94 25.75
N SER A 204 -2.06 4.82 25.03
CA SER A 204 -2.41 3.48 25.56
C SER A 204 -2.19 2.39 24.50
N ASN A 205 -1.41 1.37 24.88
CA ASN A 205 -1.44 -0.02 24.43
C ASN A 205 -1.82 -0.30 22.95
N ALA A 206 -1.02 0.19 22.01
CA ALA A 206 -0.96 -0.40 20.67
C ALA A 206 0.03 -1.56 20.69
N ARG A 207 -0.41 -2.73 20.20
CA ARG A 207 0.45 -3.92 20.02
C ARG A 207 1.75 -3.46 19.35
N ASN A 208 2.86 -3.71 20.03
CA ASN A 208 4.13 -2.99 19.89
C ASN A 208 4.86 -3.34 18.58
N GLU A 209 4.29 -2.94 17.44
CA GLU A 209 4.91 -3.01 16.13
C GLU A 209 5.06 -1.60 15.59
N LEU A 210 6.30 -1.11 15.60
CA LEU A 210 6.68 0.23 15.19
C LEU A 210 6.06 0.60 13.84
N GLY A 211 5.28 1.68 13.81
CA GLY A 211 4.65 2.19 12.59
C GLY A 211 3.46 1.38 12.07
N LEU A 212 2.86 0.46 12.83
CA LEU A 212 1.70 -0.31 12.37
C LEU A 212 0.40 0.10 13.09
N PHE A 213 -0.65 0.37 12.30
CA PHE A 213 -2.02 0.56 12.79
C PHE A 213 -2.93 -0.52 12.18
N VAL A 214 -3.62 -1.29 13.02
CA VAL A 214 -4.56 -2.35 12.58
C VAL A 214 -5.98 -1.80 12.61
N CYS A 215 -6.69 -1.87 11.49
CA CYS A 215 -8.06 -1.42 11.38
C CYS A 215 -9.03 -2.43 12.00
N GLU A 216 -10.03 -1.95 12.73
CA GLU A 216 -11.11 -2.76 13.31
C GLU A 216 -12.18 -3.06 12.25
N ASP A 217 -12.51 -2.08 11.41
CA ASP A 217 -13.49 -2.21 10.34
C ASP A 217 -13.12 -1.36 9.10
N PRO A 218 -13.74 -1.63 7.92
CA PRO A 218 -13.43 -0.89 6.70
C PRO A 218 -13.76 0.61 6.73
N ALA A 219 -14.74 1.04 7.53
CA ALA A 219 -15.11 2.46 7.64
C ALA A 219 -14.11 3.23 8.51
N GLN A 220 -13.68 2.64 9.63
CA GLN A 220 -12.57 3.16 10.44
C GLN A 220 -11.30 3.24 9.60
N CYS A 221 -11.01 2.24 8.78
CA CYS A 221 -9.81 2.21 7.95
C CYS A 221 -9.76 3.36 6.93
N LYS A 222 -10.90 3.74 6.34
CA LYS A 222 -10.99 4.91 5.45
C LYS A 222 -10.66 6.21 6.17
N LYS A 223 -11.18 6.40 7.40
CA LYS A 223 -10.87 7.59 8.21
C LYS A 223 -9.40 7.60 8.64
N ALA A 224 -8.89 6.44 9.10
CA ALA A 224 -7.50 6.25 9.49
C ALA A 224 -6.52 6.55 8.35
N TRP A 225 -6.89 6.21 7.10
CA TRP A 225 -6.07 6.50 5.92
C TRP A 225 -5.88 8.00 5.68
N ILE A 226 -6.94 8.80 5.86
CA ILE A 226 -6.89 10.27 5.72
C ILE A 226 -5.98 10.85 6.82
N ILE A 227 -6.17 10.41 8.07
CA ILE A 227 -5.33 10.84 9.21
C ILE A 227 -3.86 10.43 8.99
N ALA A 228 -3.62 9.26 8.42
CA ALA A 228 -2.26 8.81 8.09
C ALA A 228 -1.61 9.70 7.03
N ALA A 229 -2.38 10.22 6.05
CA ALA A 229 -1.88 11.19 5.08
C ALA A 229 -1.42 12.49 5.75
N GLU A 230 -2.21 13.01 6.70
CA GLU A 230 -1.86 14.20 7.49
C GLU A 230 -0.58 13.96 8.32
N PHE A 231 -0.48 12.79 8.97
CA PHE A 231 0.71 12.42 9.73
C PHE A 231 1.96 12.39 8.85
N VAL A 232 1.87 11.78 7.67
CA VAL A 232 2.96 11.72 6.69
C VAL A 232 3.36 13.11 6.21
N ALA A 233 2.38 13.98 5.92
CA ALA A 233 2.65 15.35 5.50
C ALA A 233 3.34 16.18 6.59
N ALA A 234 2.92 16.03 7.85
CA ALA A 234 3.45 16.78 8.98
C ALA A 234 4.88 16.36 9.38
N HIS A 235 5.23 15.08 9.22
CA HIS A 235 6.50 14.53 9.69
C HIS A 235 7.55 14.33 8.58
N SER A 236 7.19 14.58 7.32
CA SER A 236 8.14 14.51 6.20
C SER A 236 8.76 15.85 5.88
N THR A 237 10.04 15.85 5.53
CA THR A 237 10.73 17.04 5.02
C THR A 237 10.61 17.15 3.50
N THR A 238 10.32 16.05 2.82
CA THR A 238 10.23 15.99 1.36
C THR A 238 8.84 16.34 0.83
N GLY A 239 8.80 16.76 -0.43
CA GLY A 239 7.57 17.11 -1.15
C GLY A 239 6.59 15.94 -1.30
N GLN A 240 5.38 16.23 -1.81
CA GLN A 240 4.43 15.17 -2.18
C GLN A 240 5.00 14.31 -3.31
N ASP A 241 4.55 13.06 -3.42
CA ASP A 241 4.83 12.22 -4.59
C ASP A 241 3.61 11.36 -4.94
N VAL A 242 3.39 10.25 -4.25
CA VAL A 242 2.26 9.34 -4.52
C VAL A 242 1.20 9.53 -3.45
N GLU A 243 -0.05 9.67 -3.88
CA GLU A 243 -1.22 9.61 -3.01
C GLU A 243 -2.31 8.82 -3.71
N SER A 244 -2.54 7.59 -3.23
CA SER A 244 -3.44 6.61 -3.83
C SER A 244 -4.22 5.87 -2.76
N GLU A 245 -5.13 4.99 -3.16
CA GLU A 245 -5.93 4.16 -2.25
C GLU A 245 -5.08 3.16 -1.42
N LYS A 246 -3.85 2.86 -1.84
CA LYS A 246 -2.98 1.85 -1.18
C LYS A 246 -1.60 2.34 -0.75
N LEU A 247 -1.18 3.50 -1.24
CA LEU A 247 0.14 4.07 -0.98
C LEU A 247 0.02 5.60 -0.87
N ILE A 248 0.50 6.14 0.24
CA ILE A 248 0.85 7.55 0.37
C ILE A 248 2.36 7.58 0.57
N MET A 249 3.07 8.35 -0.23
CA MET A 249 4.51 8.37 -0.26
C MET A 249 5.00 9.77 -0.61
N ARG A 250 5.94 10.29 0.17
CA ARG A 250 6.59 11.57 -0.13
C ARG A 250 7.74 11.38 -1.10
N ALA A 251 8.22 12.46 -1.69
CA ALA A 251 9.31 12.43 -2.65
C ALA A 251 10.56 11.78 -2.05
N ALA A 252 11.39 11.18 -2.91
CA ALA A 252 12.62 10.52 -2.50
C ALA A 252 13.58 11.53 -1.85
N PRO A 253 14.25 11.16 -0.74
CA PRO A 253 15.17 12.04 -0.04
C PRO A 253 16.38 12.37 -0.92
N GLN A 254 16.66 13.67 -1.12
CA GLN A 254 17.77 14.16 -1.93
C GLN A 254 18.95 14.62 -1.08
N LYS A 255 18.68 15.10 0.14
CA LYS A 255 19.67 15.54 1.12
C LYS A 255 19.81 14.51 2.25
N ASP A 256 20.92 14.59 2.97
CA ASP A 256 21.20 13.66 4.06
C ASP A 256 20.32 13.89 5.30
N ASP A 257 19.76 15.10 5.44
CA ASP A 257 18.79 15.48 6.47
C ASP A 257 17.33 15.27 6.04
N ASP A 258 17.10 14.77 4.81
CA ASP A 258 15.75 14.50 4.33
C ASP A 258 15.13 13.26 4.98
N LEU A 259 13.92 13.44 5.47
CA LEU A 259 13.07 12.40 6.04
C LEU A 259 11.82 12.25 5.17
N SER A 260 11.74 11.14 4.44
CA SER A 260 10.62 10.83 3.53
C SER A 260 9.77 9.71 4.10
N LEU A 261 8.55 10.00 4.55
CA LEU A 261 7.64 8.98 5.06
C LEU A 261 6.80 8.37 3.93
N SER A 262 6.41 7.12 4.12
CA SER A 262 5.43 6.43 3.31
C SER A 262 4.52 5.55 4.15
N VAL A 263 3.22 5.57 3.88
CA VAL A 263 2.28 4.60 4.46
C VAL A 263 1.67 3.74 3.37
N SER A 264 1.44 2.46 3.69
CA SER A 264 0.79 1.50 2.80
C SER A 264 -0.36 0.80 3.47
N LEU A 265 -1.45 0.63 2.74
CA LEU A 265 -2.59 -0.18 3.16
C LEU A 265 -2.33 -1.63 2.77
N LEU A 266 -2.12 -2.47 3.79
CA LEU A 266 -1.78 -3.87 3.66
C LEU A 266 -2.92 -4.73 4.22
N GLU A 267 -3.09 -5.93 3.67
CA GLU A 267 -4.04 -6.92 4.18
C GLU A 267 -3.28 -8.12 4.74
N HIS A 268 -3.62 -8.52 5.96
CA HIS A 268 -3.06 -9.72 6.59
C HIS A 268 -4.15 -10.43 7.39
N ASN A 269 -4.32 -11.74 7.16
CA ASN A 269 -5.34 -12.56 7.80
C ASN A 269 -6.74 -11.91 7.79
N ASN A 270 -7.13 -11.35 6.63
CA ASN A 270 -8.43 -10.70 6.43
C ASN A 270 -8.65 -9.43 7.28
N THR A 271 -7.57 -8.86 7.84
CA THR A 271 -7.56 -7.57 8.53
C THR A 271 -6.75 -6.55 7.73
N LEU A 272 -7.32 -5.37 7.56
CA LEU A 272 -6.62 -4.24 6.94
C LEU A 272 -5.73 -3.57 7.98
N GLN A 273 -4.54 -3.18 7.57
CA GLN A 273 -3.56 -2.53 8.43
C GLN A 273 -2.75 -1.50 7.64
N ILE A 274 -2.49 -0.36 8.27
CA ILE A 274 -1.73 0.75 7.71
C ILE A 274 -0.31 0.67 8.28
N PHE A 275 0.67 0.51 7.40
CA PHE A 275 2.07 0.40 7.78
C PHE A 275 2.86 1.63 7.33
N LEU A 276 3.50 2.30 8.29
CA LEU A 276 4.40 3.44 8.11
C LEU A 276 5.85 2.97 8.00
N ASP A 277 6.52 3.46 6.97
CA ASP A 277 7.97 3.40 6.83
C ASP A 277 8.58 4.79 6.64
N ILE A 278 9.87 4.87 6.93
CA ILE A 278 10.67 6.09 6.86
C ILE A 278 11.88 5.79 5.99
N ARG A 279 12.04 6.56 4.91
CA ARG A 279 13.13 6.47 3.96
C ARG A 279 14.05 7.68 4.10
N CYS A 280 15.34 7.41 4.14
CA CYS A 280 16.40 8.41 4.16
C CYS A 280 17.34 8.18 2.97
N ARG A 281 18.17 9.18 2.67
CA ARG A 281 19.18 9.04 1.62
C ARG A 281 20.16 7.91 1.96
N GLN A 282 20.56 7.14 0.96
CA GLN A 282 21.59 6.12 1.10
C GLN A 282 22.98 6.76 1.28
N SER A 283 23.26 7.21 2.49
CA SER A 283 24.53 7.77 2.92
C SER A 283 24.77 7.40 4.39
N SER A 284 25.99 7.57 4.89
CA SER A 284 26.28 7.31 6.30
C SER A 284 25.39 8.16 7.22
N ILE A 285 25.20 9.44 6.88
CA ILE A 285 24.38 10.39 7.65
C ILE A 285 22.89 10.06 7.53
N GLY A 286 22.39 9.74 6.34
CA GLY A 286 20.99 9.37 6.15
C GLY A 286 20.63 8.05 6.85
N ASN A 287 21.55 7.09 6.87
CA ASN A 287 21.35 5.83 7.61
C ASN A 287 21.30 6.07 9.13
N GLU A 288 22.14 6.96 9.65
CA GLU A 288 22.09 7.39 11.06
C GLU A 288 20.78 8.12 11.37
N LEU A 289 20.31 9.00 10.48
CA LEU A 289 19.02 9.68 10.63
C LEU A 289 17.85 8.69 10.75
N CYS A 290 17.81 7.67 9.88
CA CYS A 290 16.74 6.68 9.84
C CYS A 290 16.76 5.68 11.01
N SER A 291 17.95 5.42 11.56
CA SER A 291 18.14 4.57 12.74
C SER A 291 18.09 5.36 14.06
N GLY A 292 18.18 6.69 13.99
CA GLY A 292 18.23 7.59 15.13
C GLY A 292 16.91 7.79 15.88
N ALA A 293 17.00 8.48 17.02
CA ALA A 293 15.89 8.68 17.95
C ALA A 293 14.68 9.38 17.32
N LYS A 294 14.91 10.33 16.41
CA LYS A 294 13.84 11.06 15.71
C LYS A 294 12.96 10.09 14.89
N ALA A 295 13.56 9.26 14.04
CA ALA A 295 12.83 8.28 13.24
C ALA A 295 12.12 7.23 14.10
N GLN A 296 12.72 6.82 15.23
CA GLN A 296 12.08 5.92 16.18
C GLN A 296 10.85 6.55 16.84
N SER A 297 10.96 7.81 17.29
CA SER A 297 9.85 8.53 17.92
C SER A 297 8.64 8.70 16.99
N ILE A 298 8.89 8.96 15.70
CA ILE A 298 7.85 9.07 14.67
C ILE A 298 7.11 7.73 14.50
N ARG A 299 7.84 6.61 14.42
CA ARG A 299 7.23 5.28 14.31
C ARG A 299 6.40 4.90 15.54
N GLN A 300 6.84 5.33 16.72
CA GLN A 300 6.11 5.09 17.98
C GLN A 300 4.85 5.96 18.10
N ALA A 301 4.90 7.19 17.60
CA ALA A 301 3.79 8.14 17.67
C ALA A 301 2.66 7.82 16.67
N PHE A 302 2.95 7.06 15.60
CA PHE A 302 2.02 6.85 14.48
C PHE A 302 0.67 6.24 14.87
N ALA A 303 0.66 5.05 15.47
CA ALA A 303 -0.59 4.39 15.83
C ALA A 303 -1.38 5.17 16.91
N PRO A 304 -0.74 5.69 17.99
CA PRO A 304 -1.43 6.56 18.95
C PRO A 304 -2.05 7.81 18.32
N PHE A 305 -1.34 8.46 17.38
CA PHE A 305 -1.86 9.65 16.68
C PHE A 305 -3.13 9.34 15.88
N ILE A 306 -3.16 8.19 15.19
CA ILE A 306 -4.36 7.77 14.47
C ILE A 306 -5.50 7.49 15.45
N GLN A 307 -5.23 6.78 16.55
CA GLN A 307 -6.25 6.44 17.56
C GLN A 307 -6.86 7.69 18.19
N SER A 308 -6.04 8.65 18.62
CA SER A 308 -6.53 9.89 19.23
C SER A 308 -7.32 10.75 18.25
N SER A 309 -6.85 10.85 17.00
CA SER A 309 -7.52 11.62 15.96
C SER A 309 -8.86 10.99 15.55
N LEU A 310 -8.95 9.66 15.51
CA LEU A 310 -10.22 8.95 15.28
C LEU A 310 -11.22 9.19 16.41
N ALA A 311 -10.76 9.19 17.66
CA ALA A 311 -11.61 9.44 18.82
C ALA A 311 -12.14 10.89 18.85
N ALA A 312 -11.36 11.86 18.36
CA ALA A 312 -11.78 13.26 18.26
C ALA A 312 -12.82 13.54 17.16
N GLN A 313 -13.02 12.60 16.22
CA GLN A 313 -13.98 12.71 15.10
C GLN A 313 -15.27 11.91 15.35
N GLN A 314 -15.43 11.31 16.52
CA GLN A 314 -16.66 10.64 16.97
C GLN A 314 -17.55 11.60 17.76
#